data_AF-A0A412HA44-F1
#
_entry.id   AF-A0A412HA44-F1
#
_cell.length_a   1.000
_cell.length_b   1.000
_cell.length_c   1.000
_cell.angle_alpha   90.00
_cell.angle_beta   90.00
_cell.angle_gamma   90.00
#
_symmetry.space_group_name_H-M   'P 1'
#
loop_
_entity.id
_entity.type
_entity.pdbx_description
1 polymer ?
#
loop_
_entity_poly.entity_id
_entity_poly.type
_entity_poly.pdbx_seq_one_letter_code
_entity_poly.pdbx_strand_id
1 'polypeptide(L)'
;MHSDVPVKGTWHSSSDMLNRLWRATNRSYLSNLFGYPTDCPQREKNGWTGDAHLAMEVGLFNYDVITIYEKWMNDFIDEQRPDGMLPAIIPTSGWGYDWGNGVDWTSSIVIIPWLIYRYYGDDILLRRMYVPMKHFMECVEEKSDDYLTDWGLGDWIPVKSQSNVELVVSIYYYVDANIMSLIAERMGLENDKVYYESLAGKIKNAINQKYLSKCDGLYASGTQTELAMPLYWGVVPDSLRSKVAENLNKRVINDGYHLDVGVHGCKTLLGALSDNGFIDTAYKVVTQTTYPSWGYWIAQGATTLHENWRTDVIIDNSLNHIMFGEVGAWLYKSLAGIRLDENQPAFRKTHIKPYFPKDLECLDVSYKTSYGKLQLEWQKKGKEVIYHLHVPAAMEVVLTSPAGDVDNYGGGDYVFKWNVNYD
;
A
#
# COMPACT_ATOMS: atom_id res chain seq x y z
N MET A 1 3.36 -19.09 -16.71
CA MET A 1 3.23 -18.08 -17.79
C MET A 1 2.54 -16.89 -17.19
N HIS A 2 2.99 -15.69 -17.51
CA HIS A 2 2.41 -14.42 -17.06
C HIS A 2 2.66 -13.38 -18.16
N SER A 3 2.06 -12.20 -18.01
CA SER A 3 2.33 -11.04 -18.85
C SER A 3 3.81 -10.70 -18.79
N ASP A 4 4.44 -10.47 -19.95
CA ASP A 4 5.86 -10.19 -20.03
C ASP A 4 6.16 -8.74 -19.61
N VAL A 5 6.36 -8.56 -18.30
CA VAL A 5 6.64 -7.25 -17.68
C VAL A 5 8.12 -7.14 -17.30
N PRO A 6 8.85 -6.11 -17.77
CA PRO A 6 10.24 -5.89 -17.39
C PRO A 6 10.44 -5.75 -15.88
N VAL A 7 11.53 -6.32 -15.34
CA VAL A 7 11.89 -6.14 -13.93
C VAL A 7 12.41 -4.72 -13.69
N LYS A 8 11.87 -4.05 -12.67
CA LYS A 8 12.33 -2.73 -12.18
C LYS A 8 13.07 -2.82 -10.85
N GLY A 9 12.65 -3.70 -9.95
CA GLY A 9 13.19 -3.80 -8.60
C GLY A 9 14.03 -5.05 -8.38
N THR A 10 15.13 -4.91 -7.65
CA THR A 10 15.91 -6.04 -7.12
C THR A 10 16.04 -5.93 -5.62
N TRP A 11 16.17 -7.08 -4.96
CA TRP A 11 16.29 -7.17 -3.50
C TRP A 11 17.27 -8.27 -3.11
N HIS A 12 18.15 -7.96 -2.18
CA HIS A 12 18.95 -8.93 -1.46
C HIS A 12 19.26 -8.41 -0.05
N SER A 13 19.15 -9.26 0.96
CA SER A 13 19.58 -8.95 2.32
C SER A 13 20.29 -10.14 2.98
N SER A 14 20.88 -9.93 4.15
CA SER A 14 21.49 -11.03 4.92
C SER A 14 20.46 -12.00 5.53
N SER A 15 19.16 -11.69 5.48
CA SER A 15 18.09 -12.56 6.01
C SER A 15 17.51 -13.43 4.89
N ASP A 16 17.77 -14.75 4.96
CA ASP A 16 17.18 -15.70 4.01
C ASP A 16 15.65 -15.67 4.04
N MET A 17 15.05 -15.50 5.22
CA MET A 17 13.59 -15.40 5.36
C MET A 17 13.04 -14.20 4.58
N LEU A 18 13.62 -13.00 4.72
CA LEU A 18 13.19 -11.81 3.97
C LEU A 18 13.37 -11.99 2.46
N ASN A 19 14.49 -12.60 2.05
CA ASN A 19 14.74 -12.89 0.63
C ASN A 19 13.73 -13.89 0.06
N ARG A 20 13.35 -14.92 0.83
CA ARG A 20 12.31 -15.89 0.45
C ARG A 20 10.93 -15.26 0.40
N LEU A 21 10.62 -14.39 1.35
CA LEU A 21 9.37 -13.63 1.37
C LEU A 21 9.25 -12.71 0.14
N TRP A 22 10.29 -11.93 -0.17
CA TRP A 22 10.31 -11.10 -1.38
C TRP A 22 10.09 -11.93 -2.65
N ARG A 23 10.77 -13.08 -2.78
CA ARG A 23 10.55 -14.01 -3.89
C ARG A 23 9.12 -14.56 -3.95
N ALA A 24 8.53 -14.91 -2.80
CA ALA A 24 7.18 -15.44 -2.73
C ALA A 24 6.13 -14.38 -3.12
N THR A 25 6.28 -13.16 -2.62
CA THR A 25 5.43 -12.02 -3.02
C THR A 25 5.51 -11.78 -4.53
N ASN A 26 6.73 -11.73 -5.09
CA ASN A 26 6.94 -11.52 -6.52
C ASN A 26 6.41 -12.65 -7.40
N ARG A 27 6.52 -13.90 -6.95
CA ARG A 27 5.87 -15.05 -7.62
C ARG A 27 4.36 -14.95 -7.58
N SER A 28 3.80 -14.49 -6.46
CA SER A 28 2.35 -14.36 -6.31
C SER A 28 1.80 -13.26 -7.21
N TYR A 29 2.51 -12.14 -7.30
CA TYR A 29 2.16 -11.04 -8.19
C TYR A 29 2.21 -11.47 -9.67
N LEU A 30 3.34 -12.02 -10.12
CA LEU A 30 3.50 -12.43 -11.52
C LEU A 30 2.54 -13.56 -11.91
N SER A 31 2.32 -14.55 -11.03
CA SER A 31 1.38 -15.63 -11.34
C SER A 31 -0.03 -15.12 -11.58
N ASN A 32 -0.38 -14.00 -10.94
CA ASN A 32 -1.66 -13.32 -11.04
C ASN A 32 -1.67 -12.15 -12.04
N LEU A 33 -0.67 -12.04 -12.92
CA LEU A 33 -0.67 -10.99 -13.95
C LEU A 33 -0.81 -11.63 -15.33
N PHE A 34 -2.04 -11.83 -15.78
CA PHE A 34 -2.33 -12.53 -17.05
C PHE A 34 -3.28 -11.71 -17.93
N GLY A 35 -2.74 -10.67 -18.59
CA GLY A 35 -3.52 -9.68 -19.33
C GLY A 35 -4.18 -8.61 -18.45
N TYR A 36 -4.53 -8.96 -17.22
CA TYR A 36 -5.02 -8.11 -16.13
C TYR A 36 -4.63 -8.75 -14.78
N PRO A 37 -4.69 -8.01 -13.65
CA PRO A 37 -4.43 -8.57 -12.33
C PRO A 37 -5.57 -9.51 -11.89
N THR A 38 -5.25 -10.76 -11.56
CA THR A 38 -6.19 -11.76 -11.03
C THR A 38 -6.04 -11.96 -9.52
N ASP A 39 -7.05 -12.53 -8.88
CA ASP A 39 -7.02 -12.95 -7.46
C ASP A 39 -6.11 -14.16 -7.23
N CYS A 40 -6.37 -15.26 -7.95
CA CYS A 40 -5.60 -16.49 -7.90
C CYS A 40 -5.45 -17.11 -9.31
N PRO A 41 -4.33 -17.79 -9.60
CA PRO A 41 -4.08 -18.31 -10.93
C PRO A 41 -4.64 -19.72 -11.19
N GLN A 42 -5.15 -20.41 -10.16
CA GLN A 42 -5.57 -21.81 -10.26
C GLN A 42 -7.08 -22.03 -10.30
N ARG A 43 -7.86 -21.30 -9.48
CA ARG A 43 -9.30 -21.53 -9.28
C ARG A 43 -10.14 -20.54 -10.07
N GLU A 44 -10.17 -19.29 -9.62
CA GLU A 44 -11.06 -18.24 -10.13
C GLU A 44 -10.48 -17.52 -11.34
N LYS A 45 -9.30 -16.89 -11.17
CA LYS A 45 -8.62 -16.09 -12.21
C LYS A 45 -9.42 -14.84 -12.60
N ASN A 46 -10.13 -14.28 -11.61
CA ASN A 46 -11.00 -13.13 -11.76
C ASN A 46 -10.25 -11.84 -11.45
N GLY A 47 -10.60 -10.77 -12.17
CA GLY A 47 -10.00 -9.45 -11.97
C GLY A 47 -10.61 -8.71 -10.79
N TRP A 48 -10.47 -9.27 -9.59
CA TRP A 48 -10.98 -8.64 -8.36
C TRP A 48 -10.30 -7.29 -8.14
N THR A 49 -11.12 -6.25 -8.09
CA THR A 49 -10.64 -4.87 -8.16
C THR A 49 -9.93 -4.42 -6.88
N GLY A 50 -10.40 -4.92 -5.73
CA GLY A 50 -9.80 -4.69 -4.41
C GLY A 50 -8.35 -5.19 -4.36
N ASP A 51 -8.15 -6.45 -4.67
CA ASP A 51 -6.86 -7.13 -4.73
C ASP A 51 -5.83 -6.35 -5.55
N ALA A 52 -6.26 -5.87 -6.72
CA ALA A 52 -5.39 -5.15 -7.65
C ALA A 52 -4.85 -3.84 -7.06
N HIS A 53 -5.69 -3.03 -6.41
CA HIS A 53 -5.22 -1.75 -5.84
C HIS A 53 -4.38 -1.97 -4.57
N LEU A 54 -4.71 -2.99 -3.76
CA LEU A 54 -3.92 -3.36 -2.59
C LEU A 54 -2.50 -3.81 -2.99
N ALA A 55 -2.40 -4.55 -4.09
CA ALA A 55 -1.13 -5.07 -4.63
C ALA A 55 -0.39 -4.09 -5.56
N MET A 56 -0.98 -2.94 -5.92
CA MET A 56 -0.45 -2.08 -6.98
C MET A 56 1.00 -1.66 -6.75
N GLU A 57 1.35 -1.25 -5.54
CA GLU A 57 2.72 -0.82 -5.22
C GLU A 57 3.73 -1.98 -5.23
N VAL A 58 3.29 -3.22 -4.97
CA VAL A 58 4.15 -4.40 -5.16
C VAL A 58 4.54 -4.50 -6.62
N GLY A 59 3.57 -4.36 -7.52
CA GLY A 59 3.80 -4.30 -8.96
C GLY A 59 4.76 -3.17 -9.34
N LEU A 60 4.47 -1.94 -8.90
CA LEU A 60 5.21 -0.73 -9.28
C LEU A 60 6.66 -0.70 -8.79
N PHE A 61 6.98 -1.32 -7.65
CA PHE A 61 8.35 -1.46 -7.17
C PHE A 61 9.12 -2.58 -7.87
N ASN A 62 8.46 -3.64 -8.33
CA ASN A 62 9.16 -4.81 -8.85
C ASN A 62 9.19 -4.88 -10.37
N TYR A 63 8.20 -4.31 -11.07
CA TYR A 63 7.98 -4.51 -12.50
C TYR A 63 7.49 -3.25 -13.21
N ASP A 64 7.71 -3.20 -14.52
CA ASP A 64 7.13 -2.21 -15.42
C ASP A 64 5.76 -2.70 -15.90
N VAL A 65 4.73 -2.21 -15.22
CA VAL A 65 3.35 -2.70 -15.32
C VAL A 65 2.41 -1.70 -16.00
N ILE A 66 2.91 -0.53 -16.41
CA ILE A 66 2.07 0.58 -16.88
C ILE A 66 1.15 0.14 -18.02
N THR A 67 1.65 -0.59 -19.00
CA THR A 67 0.88 -1.02 -20.18
C THR A 67 -0.27 -1.98 -19.84
N ILE A 68 -0.05 -2.89 -18.88
CA ILE A 68 -1.07 -3.84 -18.43
C ILE A 68 -2.20 -3.11 -17.71
N TYR A 69 -1.87 -2.20 -16.79
CA TYR A 69 -2.88 -1.44 -16.08
C TYR A 69 -3.56 -0.41 -16.97
N GLU A 70 -2.86 0.25 -17.90
CA GLU A 70 -3.52 1.15 -18.85
C GLU A 70 -4.54 0.43 -19.72
N LYS A 71 -4.25 -0.80 -20.14
CA LYS A 71 -5.21 -1.67 -20.83
C LYS A 71 -6.37 -1.98 -19.90
N TRP A 72 -6.10 -2.48 -18.69
CA TRP A 72 -7.15 -2.92 -17.78
C TRP A 72 -8.06 -1.77 -17.32
N MET A 73 -7.53 -0.55 -17.17
CA MET A 73 -8.35 0.64 -16.89
C MET A 73 -9.30 1.00 -18.04
N ASN A 74 -9.07 0.54 -19.28
CA ASN A 74 -10.09 0.65 -20.33
C ASN A 74 -11.23 -0.36 -20.11
N ASP A 75 -10.93 -1.55 -19.59
CA ASP A 75 -11.98 -2.51 -19.21
C ASP A 75 -12.89 -1.93 -18.09
N PHE A 76 -12.35 -1.07 -17.21
CA PHE A 76 -13.18 -0.32 -16.24
C PHE A 76 -14.16 0.64 -16.93
N ILE A 77 -13.76 1.28 -18.02
CA ILE A 77 -14.63 2.18 -18.79
C ILE A 77 -15.74 1.36 -19.44
N ASP A 78 -15.40 0.20 -20.01
CA ASP A 78 -16.35 -0.69 -20.68
C ASP A 78 -17.39 -1.28 -19.70
N GLU A 79 -16.99 -1.51 -18.44
CA GLU A 79 -17.83 -2.08 -17.38
C GLU A 79 -18.49 -1.03 -16.46
N GLN A 80 -18.18 0.26 -16.59
CA GLN A 80 -18.85 1.25 -15.74
C GLN A 80 -20.31 1.43 -16.22
N ARG A 81 -21.26 1.24 -15.31
CA ARG A 81 -22.67 1.48 -15.60
C ARG A 81 -22.97 2.98 -15.73
N PRO A 82 -24.07 3.36 -16.40
CA PRO A 82 -24.45 4.78 -16.57
C PRO A 82 -24.66 5.54 -15.25
N ASP A 83 -24.96 4.84 -14.15
CA ASP A 83 -25.09 5.39 -12.80
C ASP A 83 -23.75 5.47 -12.05
N GLY A 84 -22.62 5.21 -12.72
CA GLY A 84 -21.28 5.25 -12.14
C GLY A 84 -20.87 3.99 -11.38
N MET A 85 -21.79 3.04 -11.17
CA MET A 85 -21.55 1.79 -10.46
C MET A 85 -20.55 0.91 -11.22
N LEU A 86 -19.57 0.38 -10.49
CA LEU A 86 -18.62 -0.61 -10.98
C LEU A 86 -18.94 -2.00 -10.40
N PRO A 87 -18.52 -3.08 -11.09
CA PRO A 87 -18.46 -4.41 -10.51
C PRO A 87 -17.18 -4.58 -9.67
N ALA A 88 -17.20 -5.53 -8.74
CA ALA A 88 -16.04 -5.94 -7.93
C ALA A 88 -14.99 -6.70 -8.74
N ILE A 89 -15.36 -7.14 -9.94
CA ILE A 89 -14.56 -7.99 -10.82
C ILE A 89 -14.64 -7.40 -12.22
N ILE A 90 -13.48 -7.14 -12.81
CA ILE A 90 -13.36 -6.56 -14.15
C ILE A 90 -12.31 -7.36 -14.92
N PRO A 91 -12.62 -7.93 -16.10
CA PRO A 91 -13.93 -7.93 -16.77
C PRO A 91 -14.94 -8.86 -16.09
N THR A 92 -16.24 -8.68 -16.36
CA THR A 92 -17.30 -9.52 -15.79
C THR A 92 -18.43 -9.79 -16.78
N SER A 93 -19.13 -10.92 -16.60
CA SER A 93 -20.35 -11.22 -17.35
C SER A 93 -21.63 -10.82 -16.61
N GLY A 94 -21.51 -10.05 -15.51
CA GLY A 94 -22.64 -9.49 -14.76
C GLY A 94 -22.69 -9.84 -13.27
N TRP A 95 -22.14 -10.98 -12.85
CA TRP A 95 -22.20 -11.40 -11.43
C TRP A 95 -21.33 -10.52 -10.51
N GLY A 96 -20.28 -9.90 -11.08
CA GLY A 96 -19.41 -8.97 -10.34
C GLY A 96 -20.13 -7.70 -9.85
N TYR A 97 -21.35 -7.41 -10.29
CA TYR A 97 -22.12 -6.25 -9.82
C TYR A 97 -23.00 -6.56 -8.59
N ASP A 98 -23.19 -7.84 -8.25
CA ASP A 98 -24.19 -8.23 -7.26
C ASP A 98 -23.61 -8.32 -5.83
N TRP A 99 -22.29 -8.43 -5.69
CA TRP A 99 -21.62 -8.59 -4.40
C TRP A 99 -20.18 -8.07 -4.41
N GLY A 100 -19.73 -7.51 -3.28
CA GLY A 100 -18.35 -7.11 -3.05
C GLY A 100 -17.88 -5.89 -3.84
N ASN A 101 -18.78 -5.17 -4.50
CA ASN A 101 -18.46 -4.07 -5.41
C ASN A 101 -18.59 -2.69 -4.76
N GLY A 102 -18.38 -2.63 -3.45
CA GLY A 102 -18.41 -1.39 -2.68
C GLY A 102 -17.11 -0.61 -2.79
N VAL A 103 -17.08 0.54 -2.11
CA VAL A 103 -16.04 1.56 -2.25
C VAL A 103 -14.65 0.96 -2.07
N ASP A 104 -14.44 0.20 -1.01
CA ASP A 104 -13.18 -0.44 -0.64
C ASP A 104 -12.59 -1.39 -1.72
N TRP A 105 -13.43 -1.97 -2.60
CA TRP A 105 -12.98 -2.74 -3.77
C TRP A 105 -12.84 -1.88 -5.03
N THR A 106 -13.80 -0.98 -5.27
CA THR A 106 -13.89 -0.23 -6.53
C THR A 106 -13.13 1.09 -6.52
N SER A 107 -12.59 1.53 -5.38
CA SER A 107 -11.60 2.64 -5.27
C SER A 107 -10.39 2.44 -6.18
N SER A 108 -10.15 1.22 -6.66
CA SER A 108 -9.20 0.92 -7.73
C SER A 108 -9.32 1.84 -8.95
N ILE A 109 -10.52 2.31 -9.32
CA ILE A 109 -10.72 3.27 -10.42
C ILE A 109 -10.00 4.60 -10.17
N VAL A 110 -9.86 5.00 -8.91
CA VAL A 110 -9.19 6.24 -8.48
C VAL A 110 -7.72 5.98 -8.11
N ILE A 111 -7.47 4.98 -7.28
CA ILE A 111 -6.16 4.68 -6.68
C ILE A 111 -5.14 4.23 -7.74
N ILE A 112 -5.51 3.35 -8.67
CA ILE A 112 -4.54 2.78 -9.63
C ILE A 112 -4.02 3.85 -10.59
N PRO A 113 -4.87 4.66 -11.27
CA PRO A 113 -4.38 5.75 -12.11
C PRO A 113 -3.53 6.77 -11.34
N TRP A 114 -3.89 7.09 -10.10
CA TRP A 114 -3.10 7.96 -9.25
C TRP A 114 -1.71 7.39 -8.95
N LEU A 115 -1.61 6.12 -8.57
CA LEU A 115 -0.33 5.47 -8.32
C LEU A 115 0.52 5.36 -9.59
N ILE A 116 -0.08 5.07 -10.75
CA ILE A 116 0.64 5.07 -12.04
C ILE A 116 1.24 6.45 -12.29
N TYR A 117 0.44 7.52 -12.15
CA TYR A 117 0.94 8.87 -12.29
C TYR A 117 2.09 9.16 -11.31
N ARG A 118 1.94 8.79 -10.03
CA ARG A 118 2.97 9.03 -9.01
C ARG A 118 4.29 8.32 -9.32
N TYR A 119 4.25 7.08 -9.83
CA TYR A 119 5.45 6.27 -10.10
C TYR A 119 6.07 6.50 -11.49
N TYR A 120 5.29 6.93 -12.50
CA TYR A 120 5.77 7.13 -13.87
C TYR A 120 5.83 8.60 -14.30
N GLY A 121 5.07 9.49 -13.66
CA GLY A 121 4.94 10.91 -14.02
C GLY A 121 4.04 11.17 -15.22
N ASP A 122 3.46 10.11 -15.80
CA ASP A 122 2.54 10.18 -16.93
C ASP A 122 1.10 10.47 -16.46
N ASP A 123 0.47 11.50 -17.01
CA ASP A 123 -0.91 11.88 -16.69
C ASP A 123 -1.94 11.50 -17.76
N ILE A 124 -1.54 10.81 -18.83
CA ILE A 124 -2.45 10.36 -19.89
C ILE A 124 -3.55 9.49 -19.30
N LEU A 125 -3.19 8.53 -18.45
CA LEU A 125 -4.18 7.67 -17.80
C LEU A 125 -5.09 8.47 -16.85
N LEU A 126 -4.57 9.44 -16.10
CA LEU A 126 -5.40 10.31 -15.26
C LEU A 126 -6.44 11.06 -16.10
N ARG A 127 -6.01 11.69 -17.21
CA ARG A 127 -6.89 12.44 -18.11
C ARG A 127 -7.98 11.56 -18.71
N ARG A 128 -7.62 10.33 -19.11
CA ARG A 128 -8.56 9.36 -19.66
C ARG A 128 -9.60 8.92 -18.63
N MET A 129 -9.17 8.72 -17.39
CA MET A 129 -10.03 8.16 -16.33
C MET A 129 -10.81 9.21 -15.54
N TYR A 130 -10.55 10.51 -15.71
CA TYR A 130 -11.14 11.55 -14.86
C TYR A 130 -12.69 11.56 -14.87
N VAL A 131 -13.32 11.45 -16.04
CA VAL A 131 -14.78 11.41 -16.14
C VAL A 131 -15.35 10.12 -15.51
N PRO A 132 -14.83 8.92 -15.83
CA PRO A 132 -15.21 7.70 -15.12
C PRO A 132 -15.07 7.79 -13.58
N MET A 133 -13.97 8.36 -13.09
CA MET A 133 -13.76 8.58 -11.65
C MET A 133 -14.83 9.49 -11.07
N LYS A 134 -15.22 10.56 -11.77
CA LYS A 134 -16.25 11.49 -11.32
C LYS A 134 -17.62 10.81 -11.19
N HIS A 135 -18.04 10.02 -12.19
CA HIS A 135 -19.28 9.24 -12.09
C HIS A 135 -19.24 8.22 -10.94
N PHE A 136 -18.07 7.59 -10.71
CA PHE A 136 -17.89 6.71 -9.55
C PHE A 136 -18.08 7.48 -8.23
N MET A 137 -17.47 8.67 -8.09
CA MET A 137 -17.64 9.49 -6.89
C MET A 137 -19.10 9.91 -6.66
N GLU A 138 -19.84 10.25 -7.72
CA GLU A 138 -21.27 10.57 -7.66
C GLU A 138 -22.08 9.36 -7.16
N CYS A 139 -21.79 8.15 -7.68
CA CYS A 139 -22.40 6.91 -7.20
C CYS A 139 -22.11 6.63 -5.71
N VAL A 140 -20.88 6.89 -5.24
CA VAL A 140 -20.51 6.71 -3.83
C VAL A 140 -21.23 7.72 -2.95
N GLU A 141 -21.33 8.99 -3.38
CA GLU A 141 -22.05 10.03 -2.66
C GLU A 141 -23.53 9.68 -2.50
N GLU A 142 -24.19 9.19 -3.56
CA GLU A 142 -25.60 8.72 -3.50
C GLU A 142 -25.82 7.54 -2.55
N LYS A 143 -24.79 6.73 -2.30
CA LYS A 143 -24.81 5.58 -1.39
C LYS A 143 -24.20 5.88 -0.01
N SER A 144 -23.96 7.15 0.27
CA SER A 144 -23.44 7.63 1.55
C SER A 144 -24.53 8.36 2.33
N ASP A 145 -24.52 8.19 3.64
CA ASP A 145 -25.38 8.91 4.58
C ASP A 145 -24.50 9.73 5.52
N ASP A 146 -24.77 11.04 5.63
CA ASP A 146 -23.97 11.99 6.42
C ASP A 146 -22.44 11.85 6.20
N TYR A 147 -22.03 11.69 4.94
CA TYR A 147 -20.62 11.53 4.50
C TYR A 147 -19.94 10.23 4.96
N LEU A 148 -20.71 9.25 5.40
CA LEU A 148 -20.26 7.92 5.77
C LEU A 148 -20.97 6.86 4.92
N THR A 149 -20.32 5.72 4.72
CA THR A 149 -20.92 4.61 3.99
C THR A 149 -20.36 3.28 4.46
N ASP A 150 -21.23 2.28 4.50
CA ASP A 150 -20.91 0.88 4.76
C ASP A 150 -21.01 0.02 3.48
N TRP A 151 -21.16 0.66 2.31
CA TRP A 151 -21.20 -0.01 1.03
C TRP A 151 -19.81 -0.55 0.67
N GLY A 152 -19.50 -1.75 1.17
CA GLY A 152 -18.22 -2.44 1.03
C GLY A 152 -18.17 -3.74 1.83
N LEU A 153 -17.07 -4.47 1.73
CA LEU A 153 -16.87 -5.71 2.50
C LEU A 153 -16.19 -5.47 3.85
N GLY A 154 -15.52 -4.32 4.01
CA GLY A 154 -14.68 -4.03 5.15
C GLY A 154 -13.40 -4.87 5.14
N ASP A 155 -12.78 -5.03 6.29
CA ASP A 155 -11.48 -5.68 6.42
C ASP A 155 -11.53 -7.20 6.26
N TRP A 156 -11.69 -7.65 5.02
CA TRP A 156 -11.91 -9.04 4.62
C TRP A 156 -10.80 -10.00 5.08
N ILE A 157 -11.20 -11.19 5.54
CA ILE A 157 -10.34 -12.27 6.05
C ILE A 157 -9.34 -11.80 7.13
N PRO A 158 -9.82 -11.22 8.24
CA PRO A 158 -8.96 -11.00 9.39
C PRO A 158 -8.64 -12.34 10.08
N VAL A 159 -7.58 -12.37 10.89
CA VAL A 159 -7.23 -13.59 11.64
C VAL A 159 -8.30 -13.94 12.66
N LYS A 160 -8.59 -13.00 13.58
CA LYS A 160 -9.59 -13.15 14.64
C LYS A 160 -10.44 -11.90 14.85
N SER A 161 -9.87 -10.70 14.70
CA SER A 161 -10.57 -9.44 14.96
C SER A 161 -11.66 -9.17 13.91
N GLN A 162 -12.66 -8.37 14.27
CA GLN A 162 -13.65 -7.84 13.33
C GLN A 162 -13.64 -6.31 13.46
N SER A 163 -13.26 -5.64 12.39
CA SER A 163 -13.24 -4.18 12.32
C SER A 163 -14.57 -3.64 11.80
N ASN A 164 -14.93 -2.43 12.22
CA ASN A 164 -16.15 -1.79 11.77
C ASN A 164 -16.11 -1.52 10.24
N VAL A 165 -17.06 -2.10 9.50
CA VAL A 165 -17.15 -1.99 8.03
C VAL A 165 -17.30 -0.54 7.59
N GLU A 166 -18.25 0.20 8.16
CA GLU A 166 -18.52 1.59 7.80
C GLU A 166 -17.29 2.49 8.00
N LEU A 167 -16.50 2.28 9.07
CA LEU A 167 -15.22 2.97 9.27
C LEU A 167 -14.22 2.66 8.14
N VAL A 168 -14.01 1.38 7.82
CA VAL A 168 -13.06 0.95 6.77
C VAL A 168 -13.44 1.51 5.41
N VAL A 169 -14.72 1.39 5.04
CA VAL A 169 -15.24 1.82 3.75
C VAL A 169 -15.25 3.35 3.65
N SER A 170 -15.67 4.06 4.71
CA SER A 170 -15.64 5.53 4.72
C SER A 170 -14.22 6.10 4.61
N ILE A 171 -13.20 5.40 5.13
CA ILE A 171 -11.81 5.81 4.93
C ILE A 171 -11.43 5.75 3.44
N TYR A 172 -11.85 4.73 2.70
CA TYR A 172 -11.62 4.70 1.25
C TYR A 172 -12.39 5.79 0.51
N TYR A 173 -13.62 6.12 0.93
CA TYR A 173 -14.33 7.27 0.38
C TYR A 173 -13.56 8.59 0.59
N TYR A 174 -12.98 8.78 1.77
CA TYR A 174 -12.07 9.90 2.04
C TYR A 174 -10.83 9.89 1.14
N VAL A 175 -10.20 8.71 0.98
CA VAL A 175 -9.00 8.56 0.14
C VAL A 175 -9.30 8.95 -1.30
N ASP A 176 -10.42 8.48 -1.85
CA ASP A 176 -10.81 8.77 -3.23
C ASP A 176 -11.13 10.25 -3.42
N ALA A 177 -11.90 10.87 -2.51
CA ALA A 177 -12.16 12.31 -2.55
C ALA A 177 -10.86 13.13 -2.46
N ASN A 178 -9.92 12.74 -1.60
CA ASN A 178 -8.63 13.40 -1.48
C ASN A 178 -7.75 13.21 -2.73
N ILE A 179 -7.77 12.04 -3.36
CA ILE A 179 -7.05 11.83 -4.63
C ILE A 179 -7.69 12.66 -5.75
N MET A 180 -9.02 12.73 -5.80
CA MET A 180 -9.74 13.52 -6.81
C MET A 180 -9.44 15.01 -6.71
N SER A 181 -9.26 15.57 -5.50
CA SER A 181 -8.82 16.97 -5.38
C SER A 181 -7.41 17.19 -5.93
N LEU A 182 -6.48 16.28 -5.66
CA LEU A 182 -5.11 16.34 -6.18
C LEU A 182 -5.06 16.20 -7.70
N ILE A 183 -5.89 15.31 -8.27
CA ILE A 183 -6.02 15.16 -9.72
C ILE A 183 -6.62 16.43 -10.34
N ALA A 184 -7.69 16.98 -9.75
CA ALA A 184 -8.34 18.19 -10.23
C ALA A 184 -7.40 19.40 -10.21
N GLU A 185 -6.63 19.58 -9.13
CA GLU A 185 -5.57 20.59 -9.04
C GLU A 185 -4.58 20.47 -10.19
N ARG A 186 -4.07 19.25 -10.41
CA ARG A 186 -3.11 18.98 -11.49
C ARG A 186 -3.66 19.27 -12.88
N MET A 187 -4.96 19.07 -13.08
CA MET A 187 -5.64 19.33 -14.34
C MET A 187 -6.09 20.80 -14.51
N GLY A 188 -5.93 21.65 -13.48
CA GLY A 188 -6.40 23.02 -13.48
C GLY A 188 -7.93 23.14 -13.36
N LEU A 189 -8.59 22.15 -12.78
CA LEU A 189 -10.04 22.09 -12.59
C LEU A 189 -10.42 22.65 -11.21
N GLU A 190 -10.35 23.97 -11.07
CA GLU A 190 -10.44 24.66 -9.76
C GLU A 190 -11.75 24.38 -9.01
N ASN A 191 -12.89 24.35 -9.70
CA ASN A 191 -14.19 24.06 -9.06
C ASN A 191 -14.23 22.63 -8.48
N ASP A 192 -13.73 21.66 -9.23
CA ASP A 192 -13.72 20.26 -8.81
C ASP A 192 -12.69 20.06 -7.69
N LYS A 193 -11.53 20.75 -7.74
CA LYS A 193 -10.56 20.79 -6.63
C LYS A 193 -11.23 21.23 -5.34
N VAL A 194 -11.86 22.42 -5.33
CA VAL A 194 -12.52 22.99 -4.14
C VAL A 194 -13.64 22.06 -3.63
N TYR A 195 -14.43 21.48 -4.53
CA TYR A 195 -15.48 20.54 -4.17
C TYR A 195 -14.92 19.28 -3.49
N TYR A 196 -13.93 18.63 -4.09
CA TYR A 196 -13.36 17.38 -3.55
C TYR A 196 -12.54 17.62 -2.27
N GLU A 197 -11.86 18.76 -2.13
CA GLU A 197 -11.23 19.16 -0.85
C GLU A 197 -12.28 19.32 0.25
N SER A 198 -13.40 19.97 -0.06
CA SER A 198 -14.52 20.13 0.89
C SER A 198 -15.12 18.78 1.28
N LEU A 199 -15.36 17.91 0.29
CA LEU A 199 -15.91 16.58 0.50
C LEU A 199 -14.99 15.73 1.37
N ALA A 200 -13.70 15.65 1.05
CA ALA A 200 -12.70 14.93 1.84
C ALA A 200 -12.65 15.46 3.30
N GLY A 201 -12.70 16.78 3.48
CA GLY A 201 -12.76 17.40 4.81
C GLY A 201 -14.01 16.98 5.61
N LYS A 202 -15.17 16.93 4.97
CA LYS A 202 -16.44 16.52 5.60
C LYS A 202 -16.43 15.04 5.98
N ILE A 203 -15.98 14.15 5.10
CA ILE A 203 -15.84 12.71 5.38
C ILE A 203 -14.87 12.48 6.55
N LYS A 204 -13.68 13.10 6.51
CA LYS A 204 -12.68 13.01 7.59
C LYS A 204 -13.26 13.48 8.92
N ASN A 205 -14.06 14.55 8.93
CA ASN A 205 -14.72 15.04 10.14
C ASN A 205 -15.80 14.08 10.64
N ALA A 206 -16.64 13.53 9.76
CA ALA A 206 -17.67 12.57 10.10
C ALA A 206 -17.07 11.29 10.71
N ILE A 207 -16.00 10.75 10.11
CA ILE A 207 -15.27 9.58 10.63
C ILE A 207 -14.75 9.87 12.04
N ASN A 208 -14.06 10.99 12.22
CA ASN A 208 -13.48 11.37 13.52
C ASN A 208 -14.55 11.66 14.57
N GLN A 209 -15.70 12.19 14.19
CA GLN A 209 -16.79 12.44 15.12
C GLN A 209 -17.45 11.15 15.60
N LYS A 210 -17.64 10.17 14.70
CA LYS A 210 -18.36 8.93 15.00
C LYS A 210 -17.47 7.89 15.68
N TYR A 211 -16.21 7.73 15.24
CA TYR A 211 -15.39 6.59 15.63
C TYR A 211 -14.21 6.92 16.55
N LEU A 212 -13.69 8.15 16.57
CA LEU A 212 -12.52 8.48 17.37
C LEU A 212 -12.90 8.89 18.80
N SER A 213 -12.54 8.05 19.77
CA SER A 213 -12.45 8.47 21.17
C SER A 213 -11.24 9.40 21.34
N LYS A 214 -11.49 10.70 21.48
CA LYS A 214 -10.43 11.71 21.70
C LYS A 214 -9.72 11.51 23.05
N CYS A 215 -10.42 11.02 24.07
CA CYS A 215 -9.84 10.77 25.39
C CYS A 215 -8.93 9.55 25.41
N ASP A 216 -9.19 8.54 24.59
CA ASP A 216 -8.40 7.30 24.58
C ASP A 216 -7.42 7.23 23.41
N GLY A 217 -7.67 7.97 22.32
CA GLY A 217 -6.92 7.84 21.07
C GLY A 217 -7.19 6.51 20.38
N LEU A 218 -8.45 6.05 20.42
CA LEU A 218 -8.88 4.78 19.82
C LEU A 218 -9.99 5.06 18.81
N TYR A 219 -9.95 4.35 17.70
CA TYR A 219 -11.06 4.28 16.74
C TYR A 219 -11.89 3.03 17.00
N ALA A 220 -13.20 3.19 17.06
CA ALA A 220 -14.15 2.08 17.24
C ALA A 220 -13.72 1.14 18.37
N SER A 221 -13.40 -0.13 18.07
CA SER A 221 -13.00 -1.12 19.08
C SER A 221 -11.48 -1.22 19.31
N GLY A 222 -10.68 -0.46 18.57
CA GLY A 222 -9.22 -0.43 18.72
C GLY A 222 -8.51 -1.69 18.18
N THR A 223 -9.07 -2.31 17.13
CA THR A 223 -8.36 -3.35 16.37
C THR A 223 -7.13 -2.80 15.65
N GLN A 224 -6.21 -3.68 15.23
CA GLN A 224 -5.02 -3.26 14.48
C GLN A 224 -5.42 -2.47 13.24
N THR A 225 -6.42 -2.93 12.48
CA THR A 225 -6.95 -2.24 11.29
C THR A 225 -7.58 -0.91 11.63
N GLU A 226 -8.44 -0.84 12.65
CA GLU A 226 -9.13 0.40 13.03
C GLU A 226 -8.18 1.49 13.49
N LEU A 227 -6.99 1.15 13.97
CA LEU A 227 -5.94 2.12 14.31
C LEU A 227 -4.99 2.39 13.14
N ALA A 228 -4.66 1.36 12.34
CA ALA A 228 -3.72 1.47 11.23
C ALA A 228 -4.29 2.28 10.05
N MET A 229 -5.53 2.02 9.63
CA MET A 229 -6.08 2.68 8.46
C MET A 229 -6.19 4.20 8.60
N PRO A 230 -6.73 4.76 9.72
CA PRO A 230 -6.76 6.21 9.89
C PRO A 230 -5.38 6.85 9.93
N LEU A 231 -4.39 6.17 10.51
CA LEU A 231 -3.00 6.66 10.57
C LEU A 231 -2.35 6.66 9.19
N TYR A 232 -2.49 5.57 8.45
CA TYR A 232 -1.89 5.40 7.13
C TYR A 232 -2.46 6.40 6.13
N TRP A 233 -3.78 6.58 6.12
CA TRP A 233 -4.46 7.46 5.17
C TRP A 233 -4.54 8.92 5.63
N GLY A 234 -4.06 9.28 6.82
CA GLY A 234 -4.04 10.67 7.29
C GLY A 234 -5.40 11.20 7.78
N VAL A 235 -6.28 10.31 8.25
CA VAL A 235 -7.59 10.66 8.84
C VAL A 235 -7.45 11.15 10.28
N VAL A 236 -6.42 10.70 11.02
CA VAL A 236 -6.20 11.12 12.41
C VAL A 236 -5.89 12.61 12.49
N PRO A 237 -6.52 13.38 13.40
CA PRO A 237 -6.10 14.75 13.70
C PRO A 237 -4.65 14.79 14.19
N ASP A 238 -3.85 15.75 13.72
CA ASP A 238 -2.41 15.81 14.03
C ASP A 238 -2.12 15.81 15.54
N SER A 239 -2.97 16.46 16.34
CA SER A 239 -2.85 16.51 17.81
C SER A 239 -3.04 15.16 18.50
N LEU A 240 -3.67 14.19 17.85
CA LEU A 240 -3.91 12.84 18.37
C LEU A 240 -3.07 11.77 17.65
N ARG A 241 -2.32 12.13 16.60
CA ARG A 241 -1.57 11.20 15.78
C ARG A 241 -0.58 10.35 16.58
N SER A 242 0.25 10.97 17.43
CA SER A 242 1.20 10.23 18.30
C SER A 242 0.47 9.24 19.21
N LYS A 243 -0.65 9.67 19.80
CA LYS A 243 -1.42 8.85 20.73
C LYS A 243 -2.05 7.63 20.07
N VAL A 244 -2.66 7.81 18.89
CA VAL A 244 -3.23 6.71 18.11
C VAL A 244 -2.12 5.75 17.66
N ALA A 245 -0.97 6.28 17.22
CA ALA A 245 0.19 5.46 16.83
C ALA A 245 0.76 4.65 17.99
N GLU A 246 0.88 5.25 19.19
CA GLU A 246 1.29 4.55 20.40
C GLU A 246 0.30 3.43 20.77
N ASN A 247 -1.00 3.66 20.60
CA ASN A 247 -2.03 2.64 20.83
C ASN A 247 -1.94 1.50 19.81
N LEU A 248 -1.71 1.80 18.53
CA LEU A 248 -1.47 0.78 17.50
C LEU A 248 -0.25 -0.07 17.87
N ASN A 249 0.86 0.59 18.24
CA ASN A 249 2.07 -0.10 18.66
C ASN A 249 1.83 -1.01 19.87
N LYS A 250 1.15 -0.51 20.92
CA LYS A 250 0.78 -1.30 22.10
C LYS A 250 -0.11 -2.49 21.72
N ARG A 251 -1.07 -2.30 20.83
CA ARG A 251 -1.95 -3.38 20.37
C ARG A 251 -1.14 -4.49 19.69
N VAL A 252 -0.24 -4.15 18.79
CA VAL A 252 0.63 -5.12 18.09
C VAL A 252 1.57 -5.84 19.07
N ILE A 253 2.14 -5.13 20.04
CA ILE A 253 2.96 -5.73 21.10
C ILE A 253 2.15 -6.71 21.93
N ASN A 254 0.92 -6.36 22.31
CA ASN A 254 0.03 -7.23 23.09
C ASN A 254 -0.40 -8.49 22.32
N ASP A 255 -0.48 -8.40 20.99
CA ASP A 255 -0.67 -9.54 20.10
C ASP A 255 0.65 -10.32 19.84
N GLY A 256 1.73 -10.03 20.56
CA GLY A 256 3.00 -10.74 20.44
C GLY A 256 3.74 -10.46 19.12
N TYR A 257 3.57 -9.26 18.57
CA TYR A 257 4.03 -8.87 17.23
C TYR A 257 3.39 -9.69 16.09
N HIS A 258 2.26 -10.35 16.34
CA HIS A 258 1.47 -10.97 15.29
C HIS A 258 0.49 -9.97 14.68
N LEU A 259 0.32 -10.07 13.36
CA LEU A 259 -0.74 -9.36 12.67
C LEU A 259 -2.10 -9.98 13.01
N ASP A 260 -3.11 -9.13 13.16
CA ASP A 260 -4.51 -9.52 13.34
C ASP A 260 -5.39 -8.56 12.53
N VAL A 261 -5.21 -8.66 11.21
CA VAL A 261 -5.78 -7.77 10.20
C VAL A 261 -6.28 -8.58 9.02
N GLY A 262 -7.32 -8.07 8.37
CA GLY A 262 -7.75 -8.46 7.04
C GLY A 262 -6.96 -7.73 5.95
N VAL A 263 -7.51 -7.70 4.74
CA VAL A 263 -6.81 -7.19 3.54
C VAL A 263 -6.46 -5.69 3.63
N HIS A 264 -7.34 -4.85 4.18
CA HIS A 264 -7.11 -3.41 4.26
C HIS A 264 -6.22 -3.05 5.44
N GLY A 265 -6.35 -3.77 6.56
CA GLY A 265 -5.39 -3.67 7.66
C GLY A 265 -4.01 -4.16 7.24
N CYS A 266 -3.91 -5.21 6.42
CA CYS A 266 -2.64 -5.68 5.86
C CYS A 266 -1.96 -4.62 4.98
N LYS A 267 -2.73 -3.92 4.14
CA LYS A 267 -2.25 -2.79 3.33
C LYS A 267 -1.67 -1.64 4.17
N THR A 268 -2.20 -1.42 5.38
CA THR A 268 -1.94 -0.20 6.13
C THR A 268 -1.06 -0.39 7.36
N LEU A 269 -1.09 -1.55 8.01
CA LEU A 269 -0.43 -1.81 9.31
C LEU A 269 1.06 -1.47 9.31
N LEU A 270 1.81 -1.99 8.33
CA LEU A 270 3.26 -1.83 8.31
C LEU A 270 3.66 -0.37 8.04
N GLY A 271 2.96 0.30 7.12
CA GLY A 271 3.17 1.73 6.84
C GLY A 271 2.78 2.61 8.02
N ALA A 272 1.61 2.37 8.61
CA ALA A 272 1.13 3.10 9.78
C ALA A 272 2.11 3.04 10.96
N LEU A 273 2.69 1.87 11.24
CA LEU A 273 3.73 1.75 12.27
C LEU A 273 5.01 2.48 11.87
N SER A 274 5.50 2.26 10.65
CA SER A 274 6.80 2.78 10.20
C SER A 274 6.83 4.30 10.11
N ASP A 275 5.79 4.89 9.53
CA ASP A 275 5.70 6.32 9.27
C ASP A 275 5.32 7.11 10.55
N ASN A 276 4.96 6.43 11.63
CA ASN A 276 4.63 7.04 12.93
C ASN A 276 5.61 6.65 14.05
N GLY A 277 6.85 6.29 13.70
CA GLY A 277 7.94 6.13 14.67
C GLY A 277 8.08 4.73 15.30
N PHE A 278 7.32 3.74 14.82
CA PHE A 278 7.31 2.37 15.34
C PHE A 278 7.80 1.35 14.30
N ILE A 279 8.81 1.72 13.50
CA ILE A 279 9.38 0.85 12.47
C ILE A 279 9.99 -0.44 13.03
N ASP A 280 10.55 -0.42 14.25
CA ASP A 280 11.02 -1.65 14.92
C ASP A 280 9.89 -2.65 15.14
N THR A 281 8.70 -2.17 15.51
CA THR A 281 7.51 -3.00 15.69
C THR A 281 7.03 -3.53 14.34
N ALA A 282 6.99 -2.71 13.28
CA ALA A 282 6.66 -3.17 11.93
C ALA A 282 7.62 -4.26 11.45
N TYR A 283 8.92 -4.08 11.68
CA TYR A 283 9.95 -5.06 11.32
C TYR A 283 9.77 -6.38 12.08
N LYS A 284 9.43 -6.33 13.37
CA LYS A 284 9.11 -7.53 14.16
C LYS A 284 7.88 -8.27 13.64
N VAL A 285 6.85 -7.56 13.17
CA VAL A 285 5.67 -8.18 12.53
C VAL A 285 6.07 -8.92 11.26
N VAL A 286 6.89 -8.30 10.40
CA VAL A 286 7.36 -8.92 9.14
C VAL A 286 8.27 -10.12 9.39
N THR A 287 9.11 -10.06 10.43
CA THR A 287 10.10 -11.11 10.75
C THR A 287 9.58 -12.22 11.65
N GLN A 288 8.33 -12.14 12.11
CA GLN A 288 7.68 -13.19 12.87
C GLN A 288 7.62 -14.49 12.05
N THR A 289 7.89 -15.63 12.71
CA THR A 289 7.90 -16.98 12.10
C THR A 289 6.85 -17.92 12.69
N THR A 290 6.17 -17.53 13.77
CA THR A 290 5.02 -18.27 14.31
C THR A 290 3.70 -17.78 13.72
N TYR A 291 2.64 -18.59 13.83
CA TYR A 291 1.31 -18.25 13.33
C TYR A 291 0.65 -17.15 14.20
N PRO A 292 -0.09 -16.19 13.59
CA PRO A 292 -0.16 -15.87 12.17
C PRO A 292 0.99 -14.94 11.73
N SER A 293 1.61 -15.21 10.57
CA SER A 293 2.60 -14.31 9.96
C SER A 293 2.97 -14.76 8.54
N TRP A 294 3.55 -13.85 7.75
CA TRP A 294 4.20 -14.23 6.48
C TRP A 294 5.38 -15.19 6.70
N GLY A 295 6.20 -14.94 7.72
CA GLY A 295 7.34 -15.80 8.01
C GLY A 295 6.92 -17.21 8.42
N TYR A 296 5.74 -17.38 9.03
CA TYR A 296 5.14 -18.70 9.24
C TYR A 296 4.87 -19.43 7.91
N TRP A 297 4.24 -18.78 6.92
CA TRP A 297 4.07 -19.38 5.59
C TRP A 297 5.40 -19.80 4.97
N ILE A 298 6.41 -18.92 5.01
CA ILE A 298 7.74 -19.22 4.50
C ILE A 298 8.40 -20.38 5.26
N ALA A 299 8.27 -20.45 6.59
CA ALA A 299 8.78 -21.54 7.41
C ALA A 299 8.10 -22.89 7.06
N GLN A 300 6.82 -22.86 6.67
CA GLN A 300 6.09 -24.04 6.18
C GLN A 300 6.39 -24.40 4.70
N GLY A 301 7.31 -23.69 4.05
CA GLY A 301 7.73 -23.99 2.68
C GLY A 301 6.93 -23.28 1.60
N ALA A 302 6.07 -22.31 1.95
CA ALA A 302 5.34 -21.53 0.97
C ALA A 302 6.31 -20.81 0.02
N THR A 303 5.97 -20.86 -1.27
CA THR A 303 6.72 -20.19 -2.36
C THR A 303 5.93 -19.05 -2.99
N THR A 304 4.74 -18.80 -2.47
CA THR A 304 3.73 -17.80 -2.85
C THR A 304 3.00 -17.37 -1.57
N LEU A 305 2.21 -16.30 -1.64
CA LEU A 305 1.36 -15.82 -0.57
C LEU A 305 0.01 -16.52 -0.64
N HIS A 306 -0.64 -16.69 0.51
CA HIS A 306 -1.91 -17.42 0.60
C HIS A 306 -3.10 -16.45 0.72
N GLU A 307 -4.30 -16.95 0.42
CA GLU A 307 -5.56 -16.21 0.52
C GLU A 307 -6.04 -16.07 1.96
N ASN A 308 -5.66 -17.00 2.85
CA ASN A 308 -6.10 -16.95 4.23
C ASN A 308 -4.93 -17.12 5.20
N TRP A 309 -4.97 -16.35 6.29
CA TRP A 309 -4.09 -16.58 7.42
C TRP A 309 -4.39 -17.92 8.08
N ARG A 310 -5.68 -18.20 8.28
CA ARG A 310 -6.16 -19.42 8.93
C ARG A 310 -5.79 -20.66 8.13
N THR A 311 -5.23 -21.64 8.82
CA THR A 311 -4.76 -22.90 8.23
C THR A 311 -5.83 -23.99 8.20
N ASP A 312 -6.97 -23.77 8.84
CA ASP A 312 -8.09 -24.72 8.92
C ASP A 312 -9.14 -24.51 7.81
N VAL A 313 -8.94 -23.54 6.91
CA VAL A 313 -9.82 -23.30 5.76
C VAL A 313 -9.39 -24.21 4.59
N ILE A 314 -10.26 -25.16 4.23
CA ILE A 314 -9.96 -26.19 3.22
C ILE A 314 -10.67 -25.92 1.88
N ILE A 315 -11.85 -25.30 1.92
CA ILE A 315 -12.65 -24.94 0.75
C ILE A 315 -12.42 -23.45 0.46
N ASP A 316 -12.32 -23.09 -0.81
CA ASP A 316 -12.11 -21.71 -1.27
C ASP A 316 -10.92 -21.03 -0.55
N ASN A 317 -9.76 -21.70 -0.58
CA ASN A 317 -8.52 -21.21 -0.01
C ASN A 317 -7.36 -21.41 -1.00
N SER A 318 -6.94 -20.33 -1.65
CA SER A 318 -5.82 -20.29 -2.57
C SER A 318 -4.48 -20.23 -1.82
N LEU A 319 -3.52 -21.03 -2.25
CA LEU A 319 -2.12 -20.92 -1.82
C LEU A 319 -1.29 -19.97 -2.71
N ASN A 320 -1.95 -19.24 -3.61
CA ASN A 320 -1.34 -18.22 -4.46
C ASN A 320 -2.33 -17.05 -4.65
N HIS A 321 -2.26 -16.07 -3.75
CA HIS A 321 -3.15 -14.92 -3.71
C HIS A 321 -2.37 -13.66 -3.33
N ILE A 322 -2.63 -12.53 -3.99
CA ILE A 322 -1.77 -11.34 -3.86
C ILE A 322 -2.24 -10.30 -2.83
N MET A 323 -3.49 -10.37 -2.36
CA MET A 323 -4.09 -9.33 -1.50
C MET A 323 -3.34 -9.03 -0.18
N PHE A 324 -2.56 -9.97 0.35
CA PHE A 324 -1.68 -9.75 1.51
C PHE A 324 -0.23 -9.39 1.12
N GLY A 325 -0.04 -8.85 -0.09
CA GLY A 325 1.25 -8.61 -0.73
C GLY A 325 1.96 -7.33 -0.33
N GLU A 326 1.32 -6.41 0.37
CA GLU A 326 1.90 -5.08 0.72
C GLU A 326 3.29 -5.17 1.37
N VAL A 327 3.59 -6.25 2.10
CA VAL A 327 4.93 -6.49 2.65
C VAL A 327 6.04 -6.38 1.58
N GLY A 328 5.77 -6.78 0.34
CA GLY A 328 6.72 -6.65 -0.78
C GLY A 328 7.02 -5.20 -1.12
N ALA A 329 6.01 -4.32 -1.09
CA ALA A 329 6.23 -2.88 -1.28
C ALA A 329 6.90 -2.27 -0.04
N TRP A 330 6.48 -2.66 1.17
CA TRP A 330 7.04 -2.19 2.44
C TRP A 330 8.55 -2.42 2.56
N LEU A 331 9.09 -3.50 2.00
CA LEU A 331 10.54 -3.76 1.96
C LEU A 331 11.30 -2.62 1.25
N TYR A 332 10.83 -2.16 0.09
CA TYR A 332 11.42 -1.00 -0.61
C TYR A 332 11.13 0.29 0.12
N LYS A 333 9.87 0.43 0.53
CA LYS A 333 9.33 1.63 1.13
C LYS A 333 10.08 1.98 2.42
N SER A 334 10.05 1.09 3.40
CA SER A 334 10.39 1.41 4.78
C SER A 334 11.71 0.82 5.21
N LEU A 335 12.02 -0.41 4.78
CA LEU A 335 13.27 -1.06 5.15
C LEU A 335 14.45 -0.49 4.34
N ALA A 336 14.31 -0.41 3.01
CA ALA A 336 15.26 0.31 2.16
C ALA A 336 15.07 1.84 2.23
N GLY A 337 13.87 2.30 2.58
CA GLY A 337 13.58 3.71 2.84
C GLY A 337 13.18 4.54 1.63
N ILE A 338 12.91 3.93 0.47
CA ILE A 338 12.62 4.64 -0.79
C ILE A 338 11.17 5.15 -0.78
N ARG A 339 11.01 6.47 -0.84
CA ARG A 339 9.72 7.17 -0.78
C ARG A 339 9.60 8.17 -1.92
N LEU A 340 8.49 8.14 -2.65
CA LEU A 340 8.18 9.16 -3.64
C LEU A 340 7.96 10.51 -2.95
N ASP A 341 8.43 11.58 -3.60
CA ASP A 341 8.05 12.93 -3.22
C ASP A 341 6.57 13.19 -3.56
N GLU A 342 5.89 13.98 -2.73
CA GLU A 342 4.47 14.30 -2.89
C GLU A 342 4.19 15.16 -4.13
N ASN A 343 5.11 16.07 -4.45
CA ASN A 343 4.94 17.08 -5.49
C ASN A 343 5.73 16.76 -6.77
N GLN A 344 6.69 15.83 -6.68
CA GLN A 344 7.57 15.45 -7.80
C GLN A 344 7.42 13.95 -8.13
N PRO A 345 6.57 13.58 -9.10
CA PRO A 345 6.35 12.18 -9.45
C PRO A 345 7.57 11.56 -10.16
N ALA A 346 7.44 10.29 -10.54
CA ALA A 346 8.41 9.55 -11.36
C ALA A 346 9.79 9.37 -10.73
N PHE A 347 9.92 9.56 -9.41
CA PHE A 347 11.20 9.60 -8.71
C PHE A 347 12.09 10.78 -9.15
N ARG A 348 11.52 11.86 -9.71
CA ARG A 348 12.33 13.05 -10.07
C ARG A 348 13.02 13.62 -8.84
N LYS A 349 12.28 13.66 -7.73
CA LYS A 349 12.78 13.82 -6.37
C LYS A 349 12.30 12.62 -5.55
N THR A 350 13.14 12.10 -4.68
CA THR A 350 12.83 10.92 -3.87
C THR A 350 13.40 11.10 -2.47
N HIS A 351 12.63 10.71 -1.47
CA HIS A 351 13.08 10.69 -0.08
C HIS A 351 13.64 9.31 0.22
N ILE A 352 14.80 9.26 0.87
CA ILE A 352 15.43 8.03 1.32
C ILE A 352 15.66 8.13 2.82
N LYS A 353 14.93 7.31 3.58
CA LYS A 353 15.09 7.16 5.03
C LYS A 353 15.37 5.70 5.36
N PRO A 354 16.64 5.26 5.31
CA PRO A 354 16.97 3.85 5.49
C PRO A 354 16.77 3.43 6.94
N TYR A 355 16.37 2.18 7.13
CA TYR A 355 16.28 1.56 8.45
C TYR A 355 17.27 0.41 8.57
N PHE A 356 17.94 0.33 9.72
CA PHE A 356 19.00 -0.62 10.00
C PHE A 356 18.54 -1.54 11.14
N PRO A 357 17.76 -2.61 10.89
CA PRO A 357 17.32 -3.50 11.96
C PRO A 357 18.50 -4.21 12.61
N LYS A 358 18.48 -4.41 13.94
CA LYS A 358 19.61 -4.96 14.70
C LYS A 358 20.17 -6.28 14.17
N ASP A 359 19.30 -7.19 13.73
CA ASP A 359 19.60 -8.56 13.29
C ASP A 359 19.89 -8.70 11.79
N LEU A 360 19.86 -7.60 11.03
CA LEU A 360 20.18 -7.59 9.60
C LEU A 360 21.59 -7.02 9.38
N GLU A 361 22.46 -7.76 8.70
CA GLU A 361 23.89 -7.42 8.51
C GLU A 361 24.15 -6.62 7.24
N CYS A 362 23.37 -6.88 6.18
CA CYS A 362 23.46 -6.12 4.93
C CYS A 362 22.13 -6.08 4.17
N LEU A 363 22.05 -5.11 3.27
CA LEU A 363 20.96 -4.93 2.32
C LEU A 363 21.52 -4.36 1.00
N ASP A 364 21.06 -4.88 -0.12
CA ASP A 364 21.33 -4.42 -1.49
C ASP A 364 19.99 -4.34 -2.24
N VAL A 365 19.62 -3.13 -2.64
CA VAL A 365 18.37 -2.84 -3.33
C VAL A 365 18.63 -1.93 -4.51
N SER A 366 18.01 -2.27 -5.64
CA SER A 366 18.00 -1.38 -6.78
C SER A 366 16.61 -1.22 -7.37
N TYR A 367 16.39 -0.05 -7.97
CA TYR A 367 15.16 0.28 -8.65
C TYR A 367 15.44 1.05 -9.94
N LYS A 368 14.95 0.54 -11.06
CA LYS A 368 15.06 1.18 -12.37
C LYS A 368 13.98 2.26 -12.50
N THR A 369 14.35 3.52 -12.35
CA THR A 369 13.49 4.67 -12.63
C THR A 369 13.53 5.03 -14.12
N SER A 370 12.70 6.00 -14.52
CA SER A 370 12.78 6.61 -15.84
C SER A 370 14.08 7.39 -16.08
N TYR A 371 14.83 7.70 -15.02
CA TYR A 371 16.07 8.48 -15.06
C TYR A 371 17.34 7.63 -14.97
N GLY A 372 17.22 6.34 -14.64
CA GLY A 372 18.34 5.42 -14.47
C GLY A 372 18.14 4.46 -13.31
N LYS A 373 19.18 3.72 -12.96
CA LYS A 373 19.14 2.77 -11.83
C LYS A 373 19.40 3.54 -10.53
N LEU A 374 18.42 3.68 -9.65
CA LEU A 374 18.66 4.06 -8.25
C LEU A 374 19.17 2.82 -7.51
N GLN A 375 20.27 2.94 -6.79
CA GLN A 375 20.87 1.82 -6.05
C GLN A 375 21.26 2.26 -4.66
N LEU A 376 20.89 1.46 -3.68
CA LEU A 376 21.33 1.58 -2.30
C LEU A 376 21.89 0.25 -1.81
N GLU A 377 22.96 0.31 -1.05
CA GLU A 377 23.59 -0.85 -0.45
C GLU A 377 24.11 -0.45 0.92
N TRP A 378 23.96 -1.31 1.91
CA TRP A 378 24.63 -1.09 3.18
C TRP A 378 25.11 -2.38 3.82
N GLN A 379 26.18 -2.24 4.61
CA GLN A 379 26.76 -3.32 5.39
C GLN A 379 27.14 -2.80 6.78
N LYS A 380 26.86 -3.59 7.81
CA LYS A 380 27.34 -3.35 9.17
C LYS A 380 28.79 -3.79 9.33
N LYS A 381 29.58 -2.95 9.99
CA LYS A 381 30.94 -3.23 10.45
C LYS A 381 31.05 -2.85 11.92
N GLY A 382 30.67 -3.79 12.78
CA GLY A 382 30.56 -3.54 14.22
C GLY A 382 29.41 -2.56 14.51
N LYS A 383 29.72 -1.38 15.06
CA LYS A 383 28.74 -0.32 15.37
C LYS A 383 28.53 0.68 14.22
N GLU A 384 29.36 0.60 13.18
CA GLU A 384 29.28 1.46 12.01
C GLU A 384 28.48 0.75 10.90
N VAL A 385 27.65 1.51 10.19
CA VAL A 385 27.06 1.12 8.91
C VAL A 385 27.76 1.88 7.81
N ILE A 386 28.25 1.16 6.80
CA ILE A 386 28.71 1.75 5.55
C ILE A 386 27.55 1.69 4.57
N TYR A 387 27.09 2.84 4.13
CA TYR A 387 25.96 3.00 3.22
C TYR A 387 26.42 3.59 1.90
N HIS A 388 26.21 2.87 0.81
CA HIS A 388 26.48 3.28 -0.56
C HIS A 388 25.17 3.70 -1.23
N LEU A 389 25.20 4.85 -1.90
CA LEU A 389 24.07 5.37 -2.65
C LEU A 389 24.54 5.81 -4.04
N HIS A 390 23.90 5.27 -5.06
CA HIS A 390 24.03 5.76 -6.42
C HIS A 390 22.72 6.41 -6.86
N VAL A 391 22.80 7.70 -7.18
CA VAL A 391 21.68 8.52 -7.65
C VAL A 391 21.84 8.76 -9.16
N PRO A 392 20.83 8.43 -9.98
CA PRO A 392 20.87 8.74 -11.41
C PRO A 392 21.07 10.25 -11.68
N ALA A 393 21.78 10.57 -12.77
CA ALA A 393 22.17 11.94 -13.12
C ALA A 393 21.04 12.98 -13.09
N ALA A 394 19.82 12.56 -13.44
CA ALA A 394 18.63 13.42 -13.55
C ALA A 394 17.67 13.29 -12.36
N MET A 395 18.12 12.76 -11.22
CA MET A 395 17.35 12.64 -9.98
C MET A 395 17.94 13.51 -8.86
N GLU A 396 17.09 13.84 -7.89
CA GLU A 396 17.47 14.38 -6.59
C GLU A 396 17.00 13.44 -5.48
N VAL A 397 17.85 13.19 -4.49
CA VAL A 397 17.54 12.41 -3.30
C VAL A 397 17.59 13.31 -2.06
N VAL A 398 16.52 13.30 -1.27
CA VAL A 398 16.49 13.81 0.10
C VAL A 398 16.81 12.65 1.03
N LEU A 399 18.01 12.62 1.60
CA LEU A 399 18.44 11.54 2.49
C LEU A 399 18.25 11.97 3.94
N THR A 400 17.55 11.16 4.73
CA THR A 400 17.48 11.31 6.19
C THR A 400 18.44 10.34 6.86
N SER A 401 19.44 10.86 7.58
CA SER A 401 20.42 10.05 8.32
C SER A 401 19.77 9.37 9.54
N PRO A 402 20.41 8.34 10.13
CA PRO A 402 19.97 7.76 11.41
C PRO A 402 19.88 8.76 12.56
N ALA A 403 20.68 9.84 12.53
CA ALA A 403 20.64 10.91 13.52
C ALA A 403 19.50 11.91 13.28
N GLY A 404 18.80 11.80 12.14
CA GLY A 404 17.71 12.69 11.74
C GLY A 404 18.14 13.87 10.89
N ASP A 405 19.42 13.96 10.49
CA ASP A 405 19.89 15.00 9.57
C ASP A 405 19.27 14.80 8.18
N VAL A 406 18.90 15.89 7.53
CA VAL A 406 18.24 15.87 6.21
C VAL A 406 19.09 16.65 5.21
N ASP A 407 19.58 15.96 4.19
CA ASP A 407 20.47 16.51 3.17
C ASP A 407 19.98 16.16 1.74
N ASN A 408 20.28 17.03 0.78
CA ASN A 408 19.93 16.82 -0.63
C ASN A 408 21.15 16.39 -1.45
N TYR A 409 20.97 15.37 -2.29
CA TYR A 409 22.01 14.81 -3.17
C TYR A 409 21.51 14.77 -4.62
N GLY A 410 22.30 15.32 -5.54
CA GLY A 410 22.07 15.19 -6.98
C GLY A 410 22.57 13.85 -7.51
N GLY A 411 22.68 13.74 -8.83
CA GLY A 411 23.24 12.56 -9.46
C GLY A 411 24.71 12.32 -9.10
N GLY A 412 25.05 11.09 -8.71
CA GLY A 412 26.40 10.71 -8.30
C GLY A 412 26.44 9.45 -7.43
N ASP A 413 27.66 9.08 -7.05
CA ASP A 413 27.96 7.99 -6.14
C ASP A 413 28.42 8.54 -4.79
N TYR A 414 27.77 8.11 -3.72
CA TYR A 414 27.99 8.59 -2.36
C TYR A 414 28.26 7.43 -1.41
N VAL A 415 29.11 7.67 -0.42
CA VAL A 415 29.42 6.72 0.65
C VAL A 415 29.29 7.44 1.99
N PHE A 416 28.47 6.87 2.86
CA PHE A 416 28.22 7.37 4.20
C PHE A 416 28.68 6.35 5.23
N LYS A 417 29.07 6.86 6.39
CA LYS A 417 29.44 6.07 7.55
C LYS A 417 28.66 6.58 8.75
N TRP A 418 27.79 5.73 9.28
CA TRP A 418 26.93 6.09 10.39
C TRP A 418 27.15 5.16 11.56
N ASN A 419 27.28 5.72 12.76
CA ASN A 419 27.17 4.94 13.98
C ASN A 419 25.70 4.73 14.29
N VAL A 420 25.27 3.48 14.38
CA VAL A 420 23.90 3.10 14.74
C VAL A 420 23.91 2.54 16.15
N ASN A 421 23.09 3.14 17.02
CA ASN A 421 22.88 2.64 18.37
C ASN A 421 21.61 1.78 18.42
N TYR A 422 21.71 0.64 19.09
CA TYR A 422 20.61 -0.32 19.28
C TYR A 422 20.23 -0.50 20.75
N ASP A 423 20.77 0.37 21.61
CA ASP A 423 20.57 0.38 23.06
C ASP A 423 19.27 1.10 23.47
#